data_AF-A0A9X2KEX8-F1
#
_entry.id   AF-A0A9X2KEX8-F1
#
_cell.length_a   1.000
_cell.length_b   1.000
_cell.length_c   1.000
_cell.angle_alpha   90.00
_cell.angle_beta   90.00
_cell.angle_gamma   90.00
#
_symmetry.space_group_name_H-M   'P 1'
#
loop_
_entity.id
_entity.type
_entity.pdbx_description
1 polymer ?
#
loop_
_entity_poly.entity_id
_entity_poly.type
_entity_poly.pdbx_seq_one_letter_code
_entity_poly.pdbx_strand_id
1 'polypeptide(L)'
;MAIGLLTLMAGLAIPFASPDIDADPLPITAELSIVFEFVESEGGYELNALVRDRMSEEIRTIPLDNCATIDIGVGDETILGEPVACDDERYFFDLVGRHVIVSGIKRNHPLRDVEPGYVILNGVPLLVEDEERVVEPAPSPGLPFP
;
A
#
# COMPACT_ATOMS: atom_id res chain seq x y z
N MET A 1 -41.17 -49.69 19.92
CA MET A 1 -39.75 -49.36 19.69
C MET A 1 -39.70 -48.30 18.61
N ALA A 2 -39.11 -47.15 18.93
CA ALA A 2 -39.03 -45.97 18.09
C ALA A 2 -37.65 -45.87 17.44
N ILE A 3 -37.60 -45.55 16.14
CA ILE A 3 -36.46 -45.00 15.39
C ILE A 3 -37.15 -44.25 14.22
N GLY A 4 -37.02 -42.96 13.98
CA GLY A 4 -35.94 -42.02 14.26
C GLY A 4 -35.65 -41.30 12.93
N LEU A 5 -36.25 -40.13 12.75
CA LEU A 5 -36.09 -39.21 11.61
C LEU A 5 -34.62 -38.76 11.50
N LEU A 6 -34.04 -38.76 10.29
CA LEU A 6 -32.85 -37.92 10.05
C LEU A 6 -32.90 -37.28 8.65
N THR A 7 -33.06 -35.97 8.69
CA THR A 7 -33.06 -34.98 7.62
C THR A 7 -31.65 -34.88 7.02
N LEU A 8 -31.50 -35.05 5.70
CA LEU A 8 -30.26 -34.69 5.00
C LEU A 8 -30.24 -33.17 4.81
N MET A 9 -29.43 -32.48 5.62
CA MET A 9 -28.98 -31.12 5.33
C MET A 9 -27.78 -31.21 4.38
N ALA A 10 -28.00 -30.85 3.11
CA ALA A 10 -26.91 -30.64 2.17
C ALA A 10 -26.19 -29.33 2.55
N GLY A 11 -25.03 -29.46 3.21
CA GLY A 11 -24.13 -28.33 3.42
C GLY A 11 -23.52 -27.90 2.09
N LEU A 12 -23.75 -26.66 1.70
CA LEU A 12 -22.95 -25.96 0.70
C LEU A 12 -21.52 -25.87 1.22
N ALA A 13 -20.62 -26.71 0.70
CA ALA A 13 -19.20 -26.59 0.96
C ALA A 13 -18.70 -25.32 0.25
N ILE A 14 -18.43 -24.27 1.02
CA ILE A 14 -17.57 -23.17 0.58
C ILE A 14 -16.20 -23.81 0.33
N PRO A 15 -15.64 -23.74 -0.89
CA PRO A 15 -14.28 -24.22 -1.12
C PRO A 15 -13.35 -23.20 -0.48
N PHE A 16 -13.06 -23.37 0.80
CA PHE A 16 -11.82 -22.85 1.36
C PHE A 16 -10.71 -23.67 0.71
N ALA A 17 -10.20 -23.20 -0.43
CA ALA A 17 -8.94 -23.70 -0.96
C ALA A 17 -7.93 -23.54 0.18
N SER A 18 -7.42 -24.66 0.68
CA SER A 18 -6.37 -24.66 1.69
C SER A 18 -5.23 -23.78 1.19
N PRO A 19 -4.66 -22.88 2.01
CA PRO A 19 -3.47 -22.15 1.61
C PRO A 19 -2.42 -23.18 1.18
N ASP A 20 -1.85 -22.99 -0.01
CA ASP A 20 -0.83 -23.88 -0.55
C ASP A 20 0.40 -23.76 0.35
N ILE A 21 0.57 -24.72 1.26
CA ILE A 21 1.59 -24.69 2.34
C ILE A 21 3.00 -24.78 1.74
N ASP A 22 3.11 -25.21 0.48
CA ASP A 22 4.36 -25.38 -0.26
C ASP A 22 4.69 -24.21 -1.19
N ALA A 23 3.91 -23.12 -1.19
CA ALA A 23 4.25 -21.93 -1.97
C ALA A 23 5.54 -21.28 -1.46
N ASP A 24 6.46 -20.96 -2.38
CA ASP A 24 7.67 -20.21 -2.04
C ASP A 24 7.27 -18.87 -1.38
N PRO A 25 7.93 -18.47 -0.27
CA PRO A 25 7.65 -17.18 0.35
C PRO A 25 7.99 -16.07 -0.64
N LEU A 26 7.09 -15.09 -0.78
CA LEU A 26 7.34 -13.93 -1.63
C LEU A 26 8.59 -13.17 -1.13
N PRO A 27 9.43 -12.67 -2.04
CA PRO A 27 10.61 -11.92 -1.66
C PRO A 27 10.23 -10.55 -1.07
N ILE A 28 11.06 -10.04 -0.17
CA ILE A 28 11.06 -8.63 0.20
C ILE A 28 11.78 -7.87 -0.93
N THR A 29 11.09 -6.94 -1.56
CA THR A 29 11.61 -6.15 -2.69
C THR A 29 12.08 -4.77 -2.28
N ALA A 30 11.58 -4.23 -1.16
CA ALA A 30 12.05 -2.98 -0.59
C ALA A 30 11.83 -2.90 0.92
N GLU A 31 12.76 -2.26 1.64
CA GLU A 31 12.59 -1.82 3.03
C GLU A 31 12.80 -0.30 3.11
N LEU A 32 11.71 0.44 3.27
CA LEU A 32 11.68 1.89 3.22
C LEU A 32 11.31 2.49 4.57
N SER A 33 12.05 3.52 4.98
CA SER A 33 11.73 4.39 6.11
C SER A 33 11.48 5.79 5.58
N ILE A 34 10.28 6.31 5.82
CA ILE A 34 9.81 7.58 5.30
C ILE A 34 9.36 8.47 6.45
N VAL A 35 9.86 9.69 6.48
CA VAL A 35 9.53 10.70 7.50
C VAL A 35 9.37 12.07 6.87
N PHE A 36 8.59 12.93 7.53
CA PHE A 36 8.55 14.35 7.19
C PHE A 36 9.75 15.08 7.81
N GLU A 37 10.32 15.99 7.05
CA GLU A 37 11.39 16.90 7.48
C GLU A 37 10.91 18.34 7.28
N PHE A 38 11.19 19.18 8.29
CA PHE A 38 10.85 20.59 8.29
C PHE A 38 12.12 21.41 8.41
N VAL A 39 12.31 22.35 7.48
CA VAL A 39 13.45 23.26 7.52
C VAL A 39 12.94 24.68 7.70
N GLU A 40 13.24 25.29 8.83
CA GLU A 40 12.89 26.69 9.09
C GLU A 40 13.74 27.63 8.24
N SER A 41 13.10 28.63 7.64
CA SER A 41 13.71 29.66 6.80
C SER A 41 13.10 31.04 7.13
N GLU A 42 13.69 32.10 6.59
CA GLU A 42 13.29 33.49 6.89
C GLU A 42 11.83 33.81 6.51
N GLY A 43 11.18 32.97 5.69
CA GLY A 43 9.80 33.14 5.22
C GLY A 43 8.81 32.06 5.67
N GLY A 44 9.21 31.11 6.51
CA GLY A 44 8.37 29.97 6.93
C GLY A 44 9.15 28.66 7.01
N TYR A 45 8.50 27.55 6.69
CA TYR A 45 9.04 26.20 6.76
C TYR A 45 9.01 25.52 5.40
N GLU A 46 10.13 24.93 4.98
CA GLU A 46 10.14 24.00 3.85
C GLU A 46 9.74 22.61 4.35
N LEU A 47 8.70 22.03 3.75
CA LEU A 47 8.24 20.69 4.04
C LEU A 47 8.82 19.72 3.02
N ASN A 48 9.56 18.74 3.51
CA ASN A 48 10.21 17.70 2.72
C ASN A 48 9.76 16.30 3.18
N ALA A 49 9.79 15.34 2.26
CA ALA A 49 9.78 13.91 2.58
C ALA A 49 11.19 13.36 2.47
N LEU A 50 11.65 12.68 3.52
CA LEU A 50 12.89 11.90 3.50
C LEU A 50 12.55 10.43 3.28
N VAL A 51 13.03 9.85 2.19
CA VAL A 51 12.90 8.42 1.87
C VAL A 51 14.25 7.77 2.06
N ARG A 52 14.37 6.88 3.05
CA ARG A 52 15.54 6.03 3.25
C ARG A 52 15.23 4.61 2.80
N ASP A 53 16.00 4.14 1.83
CA ASP A 53 16.06 2.74 1.46
C ASP A 53 17.08 2.03 2.35
N ARG A 54 16.62 1.08 3.17
CA ARG A 54 17.46 0.38 4.12
C ARG A 54 18.23 -0.78 3.49
N MET A 55 17.78 -1.27 2.33
CA MET A 55 18.49 -2.33 1.61
C MET A 55 19.71 -1.77 0.87
N SER A 56 19.56 -0.57 0.28
CA SER A 56 20.65 0.09 -0.45
C SER A 56 21.39 1.17 0.34
N GLU A 57 20.90 1.51 1.54
CA GLU A 57 21.37 2.63 2.38
C GLU A 57 21.23 4.02 1.72
N GLU A 58 20.49 4.13 0.62
CA GLU A 58 20.24 5.39 -0.07
C GLU A 58 19.26 6.27 0.71
N ILE A 59 19.53 7.58 0.76
CA ILE A 59 18.61 8.59 1.30
C ILE A 59 18.28 9.59 0.20
N ARG A 60 16.98 9.85 0.01
CA ARG A 60 16.46 10.87 -0.90
C ARG A 60 15.62 11.87 -0.15
N THR A 61 15.86 13.15 -0.42
CA THR A 61 15.01 14.26 0.03
C THR A 61 14.13 14.72 -1.12
N ILE A 62 12.83 14.81 -0.88
CA ILE A 62 11.84 15.18 -1.88
C ILE A 62 11.07 16.41 -1.35
N PRO A 63 11.21 17.58 -2.00
CA PRO A 63 10.47 18.77 -1.59
C PRO A 63 8.99 18.59 -1.88
N LEU A 64 8.16 18.90 -0.88
CA LEU A 64 6.70 18.83 -0.97
C LEU A 64 6.11 20.23 -1.15
N ASP A 65 6.34 21.11 -0.18
CA ASP A 65 5.75 22.46 -0.17
C ASP A 65 6.54 23.45 0.71
N ASN A 66 6.14 24.72 0.66
CA ASN A 66 6.60 25.78 1.56
C ASN A 66 5.42 26.35 2.34
N CYS A 67 5.55 26.38 3.66
CA CYS A 67 4.44 26.61 4.59
C CYS A 67 4.74 27.81 5.48
N ALA A 68 3.77 28.67 5.73
CA ALA A 68 3.88 29.67 6.81
C ALA A 68 3.76 29.02 8.19
N THR A 69 2.97 27.94 8.30
CA THR A 69 2.64 27.23 9.54
C THR A 69 2.67 25.71 9.36
N ILE A 70 3.08 25.01 10.42
CA ILE A 70 3.10 23.53 10.50
C ILE A 70 2.33 23.09 11.75
N ASP A 71 1.48 22.08 11.60
CA ASP A 71 0.79 21.42 12.71
C ASP A 71 0.98 19.89 12.62
N ILE A 72 1.39 19.26 13.73
CA ILE A 72 1.73 17.84 13.82
C ILE A 72 0.67 17.16 14.69
N GLY A 73 0.07 16.08 14.18
CA GLY A 73 -0.95 15.32 14.93
C GLY A 73 -2.40 15.72 14.60
N VAL A 74 -2.63 16.40 13.48
CA VAL A 74 -3.97 16.78 13.02
C VAL A 74 -4.63 15.63 12.25
N GLY A 75 -5.10 14.59 12.95
CA GLY A 75 -5.89 13.51 12.35
C GLY A 75 -5.75 12.17 13.05
N ASP A 76 -6.40 11.15 12.47
CA ASP A 76 -6.24 9.76 12.89
C ASP A 76 -4.89 9.23 12.40
N GLU A 77 -4.12 8.58 13.28
CA GLU A 77 -2.88 7.89 12.91
C GLU A 77 -3.15 6.96 11.72
N THR A 78 -2.40 7.13 10.64
CA THR A 78 -2.45 6.17 9.54
C THR A 78 -1.59 4.96 9.90
N ILE A 79 -1.81 3.85 9.20
CA ILE A 79 -0.94 2.68 9.32
C ILE A 79 0.54 2.98 9.02
N LEU A 80 0.85 4.09 8.34
CA LEU A 80 2.20 4.48 7.95
C LEU A 80 2.78 5.64 8.76
N GLY A 81 2.00 6.24 9.67
CA GLY A 81 2.44 7.32 10.55
C GLY A 81 1.42 8.43 10.77
N GLU A 82 1.83 9.40 11.58
CA GLU A 82 1.05 10.58 11.94
C GLU A 82 0.98 11.58 10.77
N PRO A 83 -0.20 12.16 10.48
CA PRO A 83 -0.34 13.18 9.46
C PRO A 83 0.25 14.53 9.90
N VAL A 84 0.63 15.33 8.92
CA VAL A 84 1.18 16.69 9.07
C VAL A 84 0.31 17.66 8.30
N ALA A 85 0.02 18.82 8.88
CA ALA A 85 -0.63 19.92 8.18
C ALA A 85 0.36 21.05 7.88
N CYS A 86 0.30 21.57 6.64
CA CYS A 86 1.04 22.72 6.16
C CYS A 86 0.03 23.71 5.58
N ASP A 87 -0.12 24.87 6.21
CA ASP A 87 -1.11 25.91 5.84
C ASP A 87 -2.51 25.34 5.55
N ASP A 88 -3.03 24.56 6.51
CA ASP A 88 -4.32 23.84 6.45
C ASP A 88 -4.41 22.68 5.44
N GLU A 89 -3.37 22.41 4.65
CA GLU A 89 -3.29 21.22 3.81
C GLU A 89 -2.67 20.05 4.55
N ARG A 90 -3.42 18.94 4.65
CA ARG A 90 -2.97 17.72 5.33
C ARG A 90 -2.23 16.80 4.37
N TYR A 91 -1.09 16.31 4.83
CA TYR A 91 -0.20 15.37 4.18
C TYR A 91 -0.06 14.11 5.02
N PHE A 92 -0.16 12.95 4.39
CA PHE A 92 0.04 11.64 5.02
C PHE A 92 0.68 10.66 4.03
N PHE A 93 1.36 9.64 4.53
CA PHE A 93 1.95 8.60 3.69
C PHE A 93 0.91 7.58 3.27
N ASP A 94 1.01 7.13 2.02
CA ASP A 94 0.13 6.09 1.48
C ASP A 94 0.86 5.21 0.47
N LEU A 95 0.29 4.04 0.21
CA LEU A 95 0.72 3.11 -0.84
C LEU A 95 -0.47 2.83 -1.76
N VAL A 96 -0.39 3.35 -2.98
CA VAL A 96 -1.44 3.19 -4.00
C VAL A 96 -0.91 2.33 -5.13
N GLY A 97 -1.38 1.07 -5.19
CA GLY A 97 -0.85 0.08 -6.11
C GLY A 97 0.64 -0.14 -5.87
N ARG A 98 1.46 0.21 -6.87
CA ARG A 98 2.92 0.08 -6.82
C ARG A 98 3.65 1.38 -6.45
N HIS A 99 2.92 2.40 -6.02
CA HIS A 99 3.46 3.74 -5.80
C HIS A 99 3.37 4.13 -4.33
N VAL A 100 4.53 4.38 -3.72
CA VAL A 100 4.62 5.05 -2.42
C VAL A 100 4.48 6.54 -2.64
N ILE A 101 3.51 7.15 -1.98
CA ILE A 101 3.17 8.57 -2.18
C ILE A 101 3.02 9.29 -0.84
N VAL A 102 3.21 10.61 -0.86
CA VAL A 102 2.55 11.49 0.10
C VAL A 102 1.24 11.92 -0.50
N SER A 103 0.15 11.50 0.12
CA SER A 103 -1.19 11.94 -0.23
C SER A 103 -1.46 13.29 0.45
N GLY A 104 -1.76 14.29 -0.36
CA GLY A 104 -2.25 15.59 0.08
C GLY A 104 -3.70 15.77 -0.36
N ILE A 105 -4.45 16.61 0.34
CA ILE A 105 -5.86 16.85 0.00
C ILE A 105 -6.00 17.41 -1.42
N LYS A 106 -5.09 18.30 -1.83
CA LYS A 106 -5.14 18.91 -3.17
C LYS A 106 -4.20 18.24 -4.15
N ARG A 107 -3.12 17.61 -3.66
CA ARG A 107 -2.06 17.05 -4.51
C ARG A 107 -1.43 15.81 -3.91
N ASN A 108 -1.18 14.81 -4.76
CA ASN A 108 -0.34 13.66 -4.42
C ASN A 108 1.10 13.88 -4.91
N HIS A 109 2.05 13.50 -4.08
CA HIS A 109 3.49 13.57 -4.37
C HIS A 109 4.05 12.14 -4.47
N PRO A 110 4.41 11.67 -5.68
CA PRO A 110 5.04 10.38 -5.82
C PRO A 110 6.43 10.40 -5.20
N LEU A 111 6.72 9.42 -4.35
CA LEU A 111 8.00 9.29 -3.67
C LEU A 111 8.87 8.22 -4.33
N ARG A 112 8.29 7.03 -4.57
CA ARG A 112 9.01 5.88 -5.10
C ARG A 112 8.07 4.82 -5.67
N ASP A 113 8.52 4.18 -6.74
CA ASP A 113 7.90 2.97 -7.26
C ASP A 113 8.54 1.73 -6.63
N VAL A 114 7.72 0.70 -6.40
CA VAL A 114 8.16 -0.58 -5.84
C VAL A 114 7.84 -1.75 -6.78
N GLU A 115 8.61 -2.81 -6.64
CA GLU A 115 8.37 -4.07 -7.33
C GLU A 115 7.32 -4.91 -6.58
N PRO A 116 6.56 -5.76 -7.28
CA PRO A 116 5.60 -6.66 -6.65
C PRO A 116 6.30 -7.63 -5.69
N GLY A 117 5.66 -7.95 -4.57
CA GLY A 117 6.23 -8.73 -3.48
C GLY A 117 5.95 -8.06 -2.14
N TYR A 118 6.77 -8.36 -1.13
CA TYR A 118 6.67 -7.69 0.15
C TYR A 118 7.50 -6.39 0.17
N VAL A 119 6.84 -5.30 0.53
CA VAL A 119 7.48 -4.02 0.83
C VAL A 119 7.31 -3.75 2.32
N ILE A 120 8.41 -3.49 3.02
CA ILE A 120 8.37 -3.04 4.41
C ILE A 120 8.42 -1.53 4.40
N LEU A 121 7.33 -0.88 4.79
CA LEU A 121 7.20 0.58 4.81
C LEU A 121 7.02 1.05 6.25
N ASN A 122 7.97 1.84 6.79
CA ASN A 122 7.97 2.27 8.19
C ASN A 122 7.84 1.11 9.20
N GLY A 123 8.39 -0.06 8.85
CA GLY A 123 8.30 -1.28 9.67
C GLY A 123 7.00 -2.08 9.48
N VAL A 124 6.08 -1.61 8.63
CA VAL A 124 4.84 -2.32 8.29
C VAL A 124 5.05 -3.14 7.01
N PRO A 125 4.89 -4.47 7.05
CA PRO A 125 4.97 -5.30 5.86
C PRO A 125 3.67 -5.18 5.04
N LEU A 126 3.81 -4.82 3.76
CA LEU A 126 2.72 -4.65 2.81
C LEU A 126 2.93 -5.58 1.62
N LEU A 127 1.87 -6.26 1.19
CA LEU A 127 1.88 -7.05 -0.04
C LEU A 127 1.53 -6.13 -1.22
N VAL A 128 2.43 -6.05 -2.19
CA VAL A 128 2.23 -5.33 -3.44
C VAL A 128 2.05 -6.35 -4.55
N GLU A 129 0.86 -6.36 -5.13
CA GLU A 129 0.52 -7.25 -6.23
C GLU A 129 0.80 -6.55 -7.56
N ASP A 130 1.10 -7.32 -8.61
CA ASP A 130 1.06 -6.77 -9.97
C ASP A 130 -0.40 -6.42 -10.27
N GLU A 131 -0.64 -5.24 -10.86
CA GLU A 131 -1.96 -4.92 -11.40
C GLU A 131 -2.38 -6.08 -12.31
N GLU A 132 -3.47 -6.74 -11.93
CA GLU A 132 -3.97 -7.95 -12.57
C GLU A 132 -3.94 -7.73 -14.09
N ARG A 133 -3.05 -8.44 -14.81
CA ARG A 133 -3.19 -8.53 -16.26
C ARG A 133 -4.60 -9.04 -16.47
N VAL A 134 -5.48 -8.20 -16.99
CA VAL A 134 -6.77 -8.66 -17.53
C VAL A 134 -6.41 -9.67 -18.60
N VAL A 135 -6.39 -10.96 -18.24
CA VAL A 135 -6.22 -12.04 -19.19
C VAL A 135 -7.54 -12.05 -19.95
N GLU A 136 -7.54 -11.44 -21.14
CA GLU A 136 -8.65 -11.59 -22.06
C GLU A 136 -8.98 -13.09 -22.14
N PRO A 137 -10.24 -13.50 -21.90
CA PRO A 137 -10.59 -14.91 -21.94
C PRO A 137 -10.17 -15.45 -23.31
N ALA A 138 -9.47 -16.59 -23.30
CA ALA A 138 -8.97 -17.22 -24.50
C ALA A 138 -10.10 -17.30 -25.56
N PRO A 139 -9.81 -17.01 -26.84
CA PRO A 139 -10.83 -17.07 -27.88
C PRO A 139 -11.46 -18.47 -27.86
N SER A 140 -12.79 -18.51 -27.75
CA SER A 140 -13.52 -19.77 -27.69
C SER A 140 -13.16 -20.63 -28.91
N PRO A 141 -12.81 -21.93 -28.73
CA PRO A 141 -12.53 -22.79 -29.85
C PRO A 141 -13.76 -22.84 -30.75
N GLY A 142 -13.62 -22.35 -31.98
CA GLY A 142 -14.68 -22.39 -32.97
C GLY A 142 -15.12 -23.83 -33.18
N LEU A 143 -16.40 -24.11 -32.91
CA LEU A 143 -16.99 -25.40 -33.22
C LEU A 143 -16.88 -25.63 -34.73
N PRO A 144 -16.34 -26.78 -35.19
CA PRO A 144 -16.43 -27.14 -36.60
C PRO A 144 -17.90 -27.39 -36.91
N PHE A 145 -18.48 -26.52 -37.75
CA PHE A 145 -19.83 -26.74 -38.28
C PHE A 145 -19.81 -27.95 -39.24
N PRO A 146 -20.87 -28.78 -39.24
CA PRO A 146 -20.98 -29.96 -40.09
C PRO A 146 -21.18 -29.62 -41.57
#